data_AF-F7JN87-F1
#
_entry.id   AF-F7JN87-F1
#
_cell.length_a   1.000
_cell.length_b   1.000
_cell.length_c   1.000
_cell.angle_alpha   90.00
_cell.angle_beta   90.00
_cell.angle_gamma   90.00
#
_symmetry.space_group_name_H-M   'P 1'
#
loop_
_entity.id
_entity.type
_entity.pdbx_description
1 polymer ?
#
loop_
_entity_poly.entity_id
_entity_poly.type
_entity_poly.pdbx_seq_one_letter_code
_entity_poly.pdbx_strand_id
1 'polypeptide(L)'
;MQIDILGSCVCRDLFRYMPEELYSVERCIGNIPISTLYEKRVSLEKRGIDLSGLSKYNYRMLKIQMGRSAVSLLKKSEANVLILDLADECMKRFVNEEISKCGIAFQEEEQSIIEEGFSEYGESIIMDALELNWEELEEKYRRFGLDLVKTEENPNGYYAENIVVLETYYAEKKVGNSDGILHPQPAEYKIREKNEFLRKLYQILYRYIPECHVVKLPIFTHSVETHLRGEHPLYYTEDTYIYLAKVLRTLFKELKVNTVENLYLEQGFKNKLFTRVLNSSSINSIAGMKKEIAALQKQVKELSQKLEEIS
;
A
#
# COMPACT_ATOMS: atom_id res chain seq x y z
N MET A 1 14.92 7.34 18.10
CA MET A 1 13.63 8.01 17.84
C MET A 1 12.54 6.97 17.87
N GLN A 2 11.49 7.18 18.66
CA GLN A 2 10.36 6.26 18.80
C GLN A 2 9.25 6.66 17.83
N ILE A 3 8.76 5.68 17.06
CA ILE A 3 7.82 5.90 15.97
C ILE A 3 6.63 4.95 16.12
N ASP A 4 5.44 5.51 15.94
CA ASP A 4 4.22 4.75 15.69
C ASP A 4 3.95 4.69 14.18
N ILE A 5 3.36 3.58 13.74
CA ILE A 5 2.91 3.35 12.37
C ILE A 5 1.40 3.10 12.37
N LEU A 6 0.67 3.85 11.54
CA LEU A 6 -0.71 3.56 11.17
C LEU A 6 -0.83 3.52 9.65
N GLY A 7 -0.81 2.35 9.03
CA GLY A 7 -0.97 2.26 7.59
C GLY A 7 -0.56 0.91 7.02
N SER A 8 -0.40 0.90 5.69
CA SER A 8 -0.21 -0.31 4.92
C SER A 8 1.15 -0.96 5.15
N CYS A 9 1.35 -2.09 4.45
CA CYS A 9 2.63 -2.77 4.38
C CYS A 9 3.81 -1.86 3.98
N VAL A 10 3.56 -0.78 3.23
CA VAL A 10 4.58 0.15 2.76
C VAL A 10 5.23 0.89 3.92
N CYS A 11 4.42 1.44 4.84
CA CYS A 11 4.90 2.09 6.06
C CYS A 11 5.73 1.15 6.93
N ARG A 12 5.36 -0.13 7.02
CA ARG A 12 6.09 -1.12 7.82
C ARG A 12 7.39 -1.56 7.14
N ASP A 13 7.34 -1.89 5.86
CA ASP A 13 8.48 -2.50 5.16
C ASP A 13 9.62 -1.51 4.92
N LEU A 14 9.36 -0.19 4.92
CA LEU A 14 10.43 0.83 4.86
C LEU A 14 11.42 0.73 6.03
N PHE A 15 10.98 0.26 7.21
CA PHE A 15 11.83 0.20 8.40
C PHE A 15 12.95 -0.84 8.29
N ARG A 16 12.87 -1.76 7.31
CA ARG A 16 13.96 -2.66 6.97
C ARG A 16 15.19 -1.92 6.42
N TYR A 17 15.00 -0.68 5.98
CA TYR A 17 16.02 0.19 5.38
C TYR A 17 16.40 1.36 6.31
N MET A 18 15.85 1.39 7.52
CA MET A 18 16.15 2.39 8.54
C MET A 18 17.18 1.83 9.54
N PRO A 19 18.15 2.64 10.02
CA PRO A 19 19.13 2.19 11.02
C PRO A 19 18.44 1.85 12.36
N GLU A 20 18.50 0.59 12.78
CA GLU A 20 17.84 0.10 14.01
C GLU A 20 18.37 0.79 15.27
N GLU A 21 19.63 1.22 15.27
CA GLU A 21 20.25 1.96 16.37
C GLU A 21 19.70 3.39 16.55
N LEU A 22 19.02 3.92 15.53
CA LEU A 22 18.45 5.27 15.56
C LEU A 22 16.93 5.29 15.68
N TYR A 23 16.24 4.20 15.30
CA TYR A 23 14.79 4.16 15.18
C TYR A 23 14.19 2.92 15.85
N SER A 24 13.16 3.13 16.67
CA SER A 24 12.36 2.07 17.30
C SER A 24 10.90 2.23 16.89
N VAL A 25 10.28 1.14 16.43
CA VAL A 25 8.84 1.09 16.16
C VAL A 25 8.12 0.62 17.41
N GLU A 26 7.37 1.50 18.06
CA GLU A 26 6.64 1.21 19.30
C GLU A 26 5.31 0.52 19.00
N ARG A 27 4.56 1.05 18.03
CA ARG A 27 3.33 0.44 17.53
C ARG A 27 3.34 0.34 16.03
N CYS A 28 2.92 -0.82 15.54
CA CYS A 28 2.63 -1.05 14.12
C CYS A 28 1.17 -1.48 14.00
N ILE A 29 0.33 -0.55 13.55
CA ILE A 29 -1.09 -0.76 13.28
C ILE A 29 -1.29 -0.66 11.77
N GLY A 30 -1.79 -1.72 11.14
CA GLY A 30 -2.12 -1.73 9.71
C GLY A 30 -3.32 -2.63 9.46
N ASN A 31 -3.79 -2.72 8.23
CA ASN A 31 -5.06 -3.36 7.86
C ASN A 31 -6.27 -2.74 8.58
N ILE A 32 -6.18 -1.47 8.99
CA ILE A 32 -7.26 -0.75 9.67
C ILE A 32 -7.44 0.61 9.01
N PRO A 33 -8.35 0.70 8.03
CA PRO A 33 -8.65 1.95 7.37
C PRO A 33 -9.30 2.95 8.31
N ILE A 34 -9.05 4.25 8.11
CA ILE A 34 -9.65 5.34 8.92
C ILE A 34 -11.17 5.27 8.84
N SER A 35 -11.70 4.92 7.66
CA SER A 35 -13.14 4.68 7.42
C SER A 35 -13.79 3.67 8.37
N THR A 36 -13.03 2.83 9.07
CA THR A 36 -13.54 1.82 10.01
C THR A 36 -13.41 2.21 11.49
N LEU A 37 -12.71 3.30 11.81
CA LEU A 37 -12.31 3.60 13.19
C LEU A 37 -13.46 4.02 14.12
N TYR A 38 -14.47 4.66 13.56
CA TYR A 38 -15.55 5.33 14.31
C TYR A 38 -16.90 4.61 14.25
N GLU A 39 -16.87 3.33 13.88
CA GLU A 39 -18.04 2.45 13.85
C GLU A 39 -18.37 1.89 15.24
N LYS A 40 -19.51 1.21 15.35
CA LYS A 40 -19.86 0.48 16.58
C LYS A 40 -18.81 -0.60 16.87
N ARG A 41 -18.54 -0.83 18.16
CA ARG A 41 -17.69 -1.94 18.61
C ARG A 41 -18.40 -3.27 18.40
N VAL A 42 -17.63 -4.27 17.99
CA VAL A 42 -18.10 -5.64 17.79
C VAL A 42 -17.33 -6.55 18.73
N SER A 43 -18.05 -7.35 19.52
CA SER A 43 -17.40 -8.34 20.40
C SER A 43 -17.09 -9.60 19.60
N LEU A 44 -15.83 -10.03 19.66
CA LEU A 44 -15.37 -11.32 19.14
C LEU A 44 -15.79 -12.51 20.02
N GLU A 45 -16.31 -12.27 21.23
CA GLU A 45 -16.62 -13.31 22.22
C GLU A 45 -17.95 -14.04 21.94
N LYS A 46 -18.59 -13.77 20.79
CA LYS A 46 -19.74 -14.56 20.33
C LYS A 46 -19.27 -15.95 19.90
N ARG A 47 -20.08 -16.95 20.25
CA ARG A 47 -19.75 -18.38 20.16
C ARG A 47 -19.43 -18.76 18.71
N GLY A 48 -18.29 -19.38 18.45
CA GLY A 48 -18.04 -20.14 17.21
C GLY A 48 -17.20 -19.48 16.11
N ILE A 49 -16.72 -18.25 16.25
CA ILE A 49 -15.90 -17.60 15.19
C ILE A 49 -14.55 -18.33 15.04
N ASP A 50 -14.40 -19.14 14.00
CA ASP A 50 -13.12 -19.75 13.63
C ASP A 50 -12.30 -18.78 12.78
N LEU A 51 -11.26 -18.22 13.39
CA LEU A 51 -10.29 -17.35 12.72
C LEU A 51 -8.88 -17.97 12.76
N SER A 52 -8.79 -19.30 12.93
CA SER A 52 -7.52 -20.01 13.06
C SER A 52 -6.63 -19.91 11.81
N GLY A 53 -7.24 -19.64 10.64
CA GLY A 53 -6.52 -19.39 9.39
C GLY A 53 -5.81 -18.04 9.34
N LEU A 54 -6.15 -17.08 10.21
CA LEU A 54 -5.50 -15.77 10.21
C LEU A 54 -4.09 -15.83 10.81
N SER A 55 -3.17 -15.06 10.23
CA SER A 55 -1.87 -14.85 10.86
C SER A 55 -2.02 -14.18 12.23
N LYS A 56 -1.08 -14.42 13.15
CA LYS A 56 -1.09 -13.77 14.48
C LYS A 56 -1.20 -12.24 14.39
N TYR A 57 -0.57 -11.65 13.37
CA TYR A 57 -0.63 -10.22 13.11
C TYR A 57 -2.03 -9.80 12.65
N ASN A 58 -2.60 -10.46 11.65
CA ASN A 58 -3.90 -10.10 11.09
C ASN A 58 -5.04 -10.33 12.10
N TYR A 59 -4.98 -11.42 12.89
CA TYR A 59 -5.89 -11.63 14.01
C TYR A 59 -5.84 -10.49 15.04
N ARG A 60 -4.63 -10.00 15.37
CA ARG A 60 -4.46 -8.84 16.26
C ARG A 60 -5.06 -7.57 15.64
N MET A 61 -4.82 -7.32 14.35
CA MET A 61 -5.38 -6.15 13.66
C MET A 61 -6.90 -6.20 13.60
N LEU A 62 -7.48 -7.37 13.31
CA LEU A 62 -8.93 -7.60 13.34
C LEU A 62 -9.52 -7.30 14.73
N LYS A 63 -8.87 -7.77 15.80
CA LYS A 63 -9.29 -7.46 17.18
C LYS A 63 -9.24 -5.95 17.48
N ILE A 64 -8.20 -5.27 17.03
CA ILE A 64 -8.07 -3.80 17.19
C ILE A 64 -9.19 -3.08 16.41
N GLN A 65 -9.45 -3.52 15.19
CA GLN A 65 -10.47 -2.98 14.30
C GLN A 65 -11.87 -3.15 14.91
N MET A 66 -12.24 -4.36 15.31
CA MET A 66 -13.54 -4.65 15.93
C MET A 66 -13.73 -3.96 17.29
N GLY A 67 -12.65 -3.84 18.06
CA GLY A 67 -12.62 -3.08 19.32
C GLY A 67 -12.59 -1.56 19.13
N ARG A 68 -12.41 -1.06 17.90
CA ARG A 68 -12.30 0.36 17.54
C ARG A 68 -11.25 1.08 18.42
N SER A 69 -10.10 0.41 18.57
CA SER A 69 -9.10 0.78 19.59
C SER A 69 -7.81 1.37 19.03
N ALA A 70 -7.65 1.44 17.70
CA ALA A 70 -6.42 1.90 17.07
C ALA A 70 -5.99 3.29 17.56
N VAL A 71 -6.87 4.28 17.51
CA VAL A 71 -6.60 5.66 17.97
C VAL A 71 -6.24 5.69 19.46
N SER A 72 -6.97 4.93 20.30
CA SER A 72 -6.66 4.85 21.73
C SER A 72 -5.30 4.21 22.00
N LEU A 73 -4.88 3.24 21.18
CA LEU A 73 -3.56 2.62 21.28
C LEU A 73 -2.48 3.62 20.90
N LEU A 74 -2.63 4.35 19.79
CA LEU A 74 -1.69 5.39 19.37
C LEU A 74 -1.50 6.46 20.45
N LYS A 75 -2.59 6.95 21.06
CA LYS A 75 -2.54 7.95 22.16
C LYS A 75 -1.91 7.44 23.46
N LYS A 76 -1.75 6.12 23.61
CA LYS A 76 -1.07 5.47 24.74
C LYS A 76 0.36 5.08 24.40
N SER A 77 0.86 5.44 23.22
CA SER A 77 2.26 5.24 22.86
C SER A 77 3.13 6.34 23.45
N GLU A 78 4.39 6.03 23.72
CA GLU A 78 5.41 7.05 24.05
C GLU A 78 6.10 7.60 22.79
N ALA A 79 5.74 7.08 21.60
CA ALA A 79 6.24 7.58 20.33
C ALA A 79 5.86 9.05 20.11
N ASN A 80 6.82 9.84 19.66
CA ASN A 80 6.61 11.26 19.36
C ASN A 80 6.29 11.52 17.89
N VAL A 81 6.52 10.53 17.02
CA VAL A 81 6.33 10.61 15.57
C VAL A 81 5.34 9.53 15.15
N LEU A 82 4.41 9.91 14.27
CA LEU A 82 3.50 8.99 13.61
C LEU A 82 3.80 8.96 12.11
N ILE A 83 4.02 7.77 11.56
CA ILE A 83 4.06 7.54 10.13
C ILE A 83 2.76 6.89 9.70
N LEU A 84 2.09 7.44 8.70
CA LEU A 84 0.85 6.88 8.17
C LEU A 84 0.76 6.92 6.65
N ASP A 85 -0.01 6.01 6.09
CA ASP A 85 -0.51 6.06 4.72
C ASP A 85 -1.98 5.66 4.69
N LEU A 86 -2.63 5.85 3.54
CA LEU A 86 -4.05 5.55 3.38
C LEU A 86 -4.30 4.31 2.51
N ALA A 87 -3.26 3.52 2.18
CA ALA A 87 -3.39 2.46 1.18
C ALA A 87 -4.38 1.35 1.62
N ASP A 88 -4.50 1.11 2.93
CA ASP A 88 -5.47 0.16 3.49
C ASP A 88 -6.93 0.56 3.19
N GLU A 89 -7.21 1.84 2.90
CA GLU A 89 -8.56 2.29 2.52
C GLU A 89 -9.08 1.55 1.29
N CYS A 90 -8.21 1.08 0.41
CA CYS A 90 -8.55 0.33 -0.79
C CYS A 90 -8.90 -1.16 -0.55
N MET A 91 -8.82 -1.66 0.68
CA MET A 91 -9.18 -3.04 1.00
C MET A 91 -10.69 -3.27 0.79
N LYS A 92 -11.13 -4.50 0.57
CA LYS A 92 -12.57 -4.82 0.55
C LYS A 92 -13.16 -4.70 1.96
N ARG A 93 -14.49 -4.64 2.04
CA ARG A 93 -15.24 -4.58 3.31
C ARG A 93 -16.21 -5.75 3.40
N PHE A 94 -16.16 -6.47 4.51
CA PHE A 94 -17.19 -7.42 4.89
C PHE A 94 -18.28 -6.62 5.61
N VAL A 95 -19.40 -6.39 4.93
CA VAL A 95 -20.50 -5.58 5.44
C VAL A 95 -21.62 -6.49 5.90
N ASN A 96 -22.04 -6.28 7.14
CA ASN A 96 -23.17 -6.94 7.76
C ASN A 96 -23.81 -5.91 8.71
N GLU A 97 -25.10 -5.65 8.56
CA GLU A 97 -25.80 -4.58 9.28
C GLU A 97 -25.80 -4.78 10.80
N GLU A 98 -25.72 -6.03 11.28
CA GLU A 98 -25.61 -6.34 12.71
C GLU A 98 -24.22 -6.03 13.28
N ILE A 99 -23.20 -5.98 12.42
CA ILE A 99 -21.79 -5.86 12.77
C ILE A 99 -21.27 -4.43 12.58
N SER A 100 -21.35 -3.89 11.36
CA SER A 100 -20.70 -2.63 10.99
C SER A 100 -21.27 -2.08 9.69
N LYS A 101 -21.68 -0.80 9.67
CA LYS A 101 -22.22 -0.16 8.47
C LYS A 101 -21.16 0.03 7.38
N CYS A 102 -19.94 0.39 7.78
CA CYS A 102 -18.81 0.49 6.84
C CYS A 102 -17.98 -0.81 6.77
N GLY A 103 -18.52 -1.89 7.34
CA GLY A 103 -17.94 -3.22 7.31
C GLY A 103 -16.66 -3.39 8.13
N ILE A 104 -16.07 -4.57 8.01
CA ILE A 104 -14.74 -4.95 8.49
C ILE A 104 -13.83 -5.01 7.27
N ALA A 105 -12.72 -4.29 7.28
CA ALA A 105 -11.68 -4.38 6.27
C ALA A 105 -10.84 -5.65 6.48
N PHE A 106 -10.54 -6.35 5.39
CA PHE A 106 -9.76 -7.60 5.39
C PHE A 106 -8.86 -7.68 4.15
N GLN A 107 -7.77 -8.45 4.23
CA GLN A 107 -6.89 -8.68 3.07
C GLN A 107 -7.55 -9.66 2.11
N GLU A 108 -7.41 -9.49 0.79
CA GLU A 108 -8.19 -10.28 -0.17
C GLU A 108 -7.96 -11.80 -0.04
N GLU A 109 -6.77 -12.22 0.37
CA GLU A 109 -6.41 -13.62 0.63
C GLU A 109 -7.13 -14.21 1.85
N GLU A 110 -7.70 -13.38 2.71
CA GLU A 110 -8.40 -13.75 3.94
C GLU A 110 -9.92 -13.81 3.76
N GLN A 111 -10.43 -13.53 2.56
CA GLN A 111 -11.87 -13.38 2.31
C GLN A 111 -12.67 -14.58 2.83
N SER A 112 -12.27 -15.81 2.46
CA SER A 112 -12.98 -17.03 2.87
C SER A 112 -13.00 -17.21 4.38
N ILE A 113 -11.88 -16.92 5.06
CA ILE A 113 -11.76 -17.03 6.52
C ILE A 113 -12.71 -16.04 7.21
N ILE A 114 -12.81 -14.81 6.67
CA ILE A 114 -13.71 -13.78 7.22
C ILE A 114 -15.17 -14.16 6.97
N GLU A 115 -15.53 -14.58 5.75
CA GLU A 115 -16.89 -14.99 5.41
C GLU A 115 -17.34 -16.19 6.27
N GLU A 116 -16.51 -17.22 6.41
CA GLU A 116 -16.80 -18.39 7.24
C GLU A 116 -16.90 -18.01 8.73
N GLY A 117 -15.94 -17.23 9.23
CA GLY A 117 -15.87 -16.83 10.64
C GLY A 117 -17.06 -15.97 11.09
N PHE A 118 -17.65 -15.19 10.18
CA PHE A 118 -18.82 -14.33 10.47
C PHE A 118 -20.14 -14.86 9.89
N SER A 119 -20.18 -16.09 9.37
CA SER A 119 -21.35 -16.68 8.74
C SER A 119 -22.61 -16.74 9.63
N GLU A 120 -22.44 -16.81 10.96
CA GLU A 120 -23.57 -16.84 11.91
C GLU A 120 -24.27 -15.48 12.13
N TYR A 121 -23.72 -14.37 11.60
CA TYR A 121 -24.26 -13.03 11.82
C TYR A 121 -25.33 -12.61 10.80
N GLY A 122 -25.87 -13.55 10.03
CA GLY A 122 -26.90 -13.29 9.04
C GLY A 122 -26.35 -12.87 7.67
N GLU A 123 -27.18 -12.20 6.87
CA GLU A 123 -26.81 -11.80 5.51
C GLU A 123 -25.63 -10.82 5.52
N SER A 124 -24.65 -11.12 4.68
CA SER A 124 -23.43 -10.32 4.53
C SER A 124 -23.09 -10.15 3.06
N ILE A 125 -22.42 -9.04 2.76
CA ILE A 125 -21.92 -8.74 1.42
C ILE A 125 -20.45 -8.34 1.49
N ILE A 126 -19.72 -8.63 0.41
CA ILE A 126 -18.40 -8.07 0.17
C ILE A 126 -18.55 -6.81 -0.67
N MET A 127 -18.21 -5.67 -0.07
CA MET A 127 -18.30 -4.35 -0.68
C MET A 127 -16.92 -3.85 -1.08
N ASP A 128 -16.81 -3.26 -2.28
CA ASP A 128 -15.60 -2.55 -2.71
C ASP A 128 -15.48 -1.22 -1.94
N ALA A 129 -14.27 -0.85 -1.53
CA ALA A 129 -14.05 0.44 -0.84
C ALA A 129 -14.46 1.66 -1.67
N LEU A 130 -14.46 1.53 -3.01
CA LEU A 130 -14.87 2.58 -3.92
C LEU A 130 -16.37 2.94 -3.79
N GLU A 131 -17.16 2.10 -3.14
CA GLU A 131 -18.60 2.29 -2.93
C GLU A 131 -18.93 3.05 -1.63
N LEU A 132 -17.92 3.40 -0.82
CA LEU A 132 -18.12 4.12 0.43
C LEU A 132 -18.68 5.54 0.21
N ASN A 133 -19.58 5.95 1.11
CA ASN A 133 -20.17 7.28 1.07
C ASN A 133 -19.16 8.37 1.45
N TRP A 134 -18.99 9.37 0.59
CA TRP A 134 -18.01 10.45 0.78
C TRP A 134 -18.28 11.38 1.96
N GLU A 135 -19.55 11.65 2.28
CA GLU A 135 -19.91 12.50 3.44
C GLU A 135 -19.56 11.78 4.76
N GLU A 136 -19.87 10.49 4.85
CA GLU A 136 -19.50 9.66 5.99
C GLU A 136 -17.97 9.50 6.11
N LEU A 137 -17.27 9.35 4.99
CA LEU A 137 -15.81 9.32 4.95
C LEU A 137 -15.21 10.63 5.47
N GLU A 138 -15.66 11.77 4.97
CA GLU A 138 -15.15 13.08 5.38
C GLU A 138 -15.35 13.32 6.89
N GLU A 139 -16.52 12.97 7.42
CA GLU A 139 -16.79 13.07 8.87
C GLU A 139 -15.84 12.20 9.70
N LYS A 140 -15.50 10.99 9.22
CA LYS A 140 -14.54 10.11 9.90
C LYS A 140 -13.12 10.65 9.87
N TYR A 141 -12.69 11.22 8.73
CA TYR A 141 -11.39 11.87 8.62
C TYR A 141 -11.30 13.13 9.48
N ARG A 142 -12.39 13.89 9.59
CA ARG A 142 -12.49 15.03 10.50
C ARG A 142 -12.30 14.60 11.95
N ARG A 143 -13.02 13.57 12.40
CA ARG A 143 -12.85 12.99 13.74
C ARG A 143 -11.45 12.44 13.97
N PHE A 144 -10.88 11.78 12.96
CA PHE A 144 -9.52 11.27 12.99
C PHE A 144 -8.49 12.37 13.24
N GLY A 145 -8.57 13.48 12.49
CA GLY A 145 -7.71 14.63 12.73
C GLY A 145 -7.83 15.19 14.15
N LEU A 146 -9.06 15.35 14.65
CA LEU A 146 -9.32 15.86 16.00
C LEU A 146 -8.77 14.94 17.11
N ASP A 147 -8.93 13.63 16.96
CA ASP A 147 -8.48 12.68 17.99
C ASP A 147 -6.98 12.43 17.95
N LEU A 148 -6.34 12.64 16.81
CA LEU A 148 -4.93 12.33 16.59
C LEU A 148 -4.03 13.54 16.85
N VAL A 149 -4.44 14.72 16.40
CA VAL A 149 -3.62 15.94 16.51
C VAL A 149 -3.66 16.47 17.94
N LYS A 150 -2.48 16.86 18.43
CA LYS A 150 -2.32 17.44 19.76
C LYS A 150 -2.95 18.83 19.82
N THR A 151 -3.84 19.00 20.78
CA THR A 151 -4.48 20.27 21.13
C THR A 151 -4.53 20.41 22.64
N GLU A 152 -5.02 21.55 23.15
CA GLU A 152 -5.26 21.70 24.60
C GLU A 152 -6.26 20.65 25.13
N GLU A 153 -7.28 20.32 24.34
CA GLU A 153 -8.31 19.32 24.66
C GLU A 153 -7.82 17.87 24.42
N ASN A 154 -6.77 17.70 23.62
CA ASN A 154 -6.15 16.42 23.29
C ASN A 154 -4.63 16.42 23.55
N PRO A 155 -4.18 16.46 24.82
CA PRO A 155 -2.75 16.58 25.14
C PRO A 155 -1.92 15.33 24.78
N ASN A 156 -2.59 14.18 24.59
CA ASN A 156 -1.98 12.90 24.23
C ASN A 156 -1.94 12.65 22.71
N GLY A 157 -2.29 13.66 21.90
CA GLY A 157 -2.14 13.59 20.45
C GLY A 157 -0.69 13.82 20.00
N TYR A 158 -0.48 13.71 18.69
CA TYR A 158 0.78 14.03 18.02
C TYR A 158 0.80 15.50 17.61
N TYR A 159 1.94 16.17 17.78
CA TYR A 159 2.14 17.45 17.11
C TYR A 159 1.99 17.25 15.60
N ALA A 160 1.27 18.14 14.91
CA ALA A 160 0.98 17.96 13.49
C ALA A 160 2.28 17.86 12.65
N GLU A 161 3.29 18.66 12.98
CA GLU A 161 4.64 18.60 12.41
C GLU A 161 5.38 17.27 12.63
N ASN A 162 4.97 16.46 13.61
CA ASN A 162 5.53 15.11 13.84
C ASN A 162 4.72 13.99 13.18
N ILE A 163 3.66 14.34 12.43
CA ILE A 163 2.90 13.38 11.62
C ILE A 163 3.51 13.38 10.22
N VAL A 164 3.96 12.22 9.77
CA VAL A 164 4.48 12.01 8.41
C VAL A 164 3.50 11.15 7.63
N VAL A 165 2.94 11.72 6.57
CA VAL A 165 2.03 11.05 5.65
C VAL A 165 2.81 10.62 4.41
N LEU A 166 2.84 9.32 4.15
CA LEU A 166 3.37 8.76 2.91
C LEU A 166 2.22 8.72 1.89
N GLU A 167 2.34 9.45 0.77
CA GLU A 167 1.39 9.37 -0.35
C GLU A 167 1.61 8.09 -1.15
N THR A 168 1.19 6.98 -0.55
CA THR A 168 1.29 5.63 -1.11
C THR A 168 0.17 5.41 -2.13
N TYR A 169 0.53 4.96 -3.33
CA TYR A 169 -0.38 4.68 -4.46
C TYR A 169 -0.04 3.35 -5.13
N TYR A 170 -1.04 2.66 -5.68
CA TYR A 170 -0.83 1.42 -6.43
C TYR A 170 0.07 1.69 -7.65
N ALA A 171 1.17 0.95 -7.78
CA ALA A 171 2.06 1.07 -8.93
C ALA A 171 1.35 0.56 -10.20
N GLU A 172 1.37 1.35 -11.27
CA GLU A 172 0.70 0.99 -12.54
C GLU A 172 1.36 -0.20 -13.26
N LYS A 173 2.63 -0.46 -12.96
CA LYS A 173 3.40 -1.54 -13.55
C LYS A 173 4.19 -2.30 -12.49
N LYS A 174 4.50 -3.54 -12.82
CA LYS A 174 5.37 -4.43 -12.04
C LYS A 174 6.58 -4.85 -12.87
N VAL A 175 7.71 -5.03 -12.20
CA VAL A 175 8.91 -5.65 -12.79
C VAL A 175 8.75 -7.17 -12.69
N GLY A 176 8.77 -7.83 -13.85
CA GLY A 176 8.65 -9.29 -13.96
C GLY A 176 9.88 -10.00 -13.42
N ASN A 177 9.68 -11.09 -12.69
CA ASN A 177 10.76 -11.90 -12.11
C ASN A 177 11.54 -12.66 -13.18
N SER A 178 10.84 -13.26 -14.15
CA SER A 178 11.44 -14.17 -15.14
C SER A 178 12.15 -13.46 -16.30
N ASP A 179 11.72 -12.26 -16.64
CA ASP A 179 12.19 -11.54 -17.83
C ASP A 179 12.81 -10.17 -17.53
N GLY A 180 12.65 -9.66 -16.31
CA GLY A 180 13.17 -8.35 -15.92
C GLY A 180 12.59 -7.22 -16.77
N ILE A 181 11.37 -7.36 -17.29
CA ILE A 181 10.67 -6.31 -18.05
C ILE A 181 9.46 -5.79 -17.28
N LEU A 182 8.91 -4.66 -17.73
CA LEU A 182 7.74 -4.05 -17.11
C LEU A 182 6.45 -4.64 -17.66
N HIS A 183 5.61 -5.16 -16.78
CA HIS A 183 4.27 -5.64 -17.07
C HIS A 183 3.21 -4.70 -16.49
N PRO A 184 2.06 -4.54 -17.15
CA PRO A 184 0.90 -3.90 -16.51
C PRO A 184 0.43 -4.74 -15.33
N GLN A 185 -0.20 -4.09 -14.34
CA GLN A 185 -0.90 -4.82 -13.29
C GLN A 185 -2.13 -5.55 -13.83
N PRO A 186 -2.55 -6.66 -13.17
CA PRO A 186 -3.85 -7.27 -13.41
C PRO A 186 -5.00 -6.25 -13.32
N ALA A 187 -5.97 -6.37 -14.22
CA ALA A 187 -7.09 -5.43 -14.33
C ALA A 187 -7.99 -5.45 -13.08
N GLU A 188 -8.06 -6.56 -12.35
CA GLU A 188 -8.82 -6.70 -11.10
C GLU A 188 -8.42 -5.68 -10.02
N TYR A 189 -7.18 -5.19 -10.05
CA TYR A 189 -6.72 -4.20 -9.08
C TYR A 189 -7.34 -2.81 -9.28
N LYS A 190 -7.96 -2.50 -10.43
CA LYS A 190 -8.59 -1.19 -10.71
C LYS A 190 -7.67 -0.02 -10.35
N ILE A 191 -6.42 -0.07 -10.81
CA ILE A 191 -5.33 0.81 -10.35
C ILE A 191 -5.70 2.29 -10.45
N ARG A 192 -6.32 2.70 -11.56
CA ARG A 192 -6.64 4.10 -11.82
C ARG A 192 -7.68 4.62 -10.82
N GLU A 193 -8.74 3.85 -10.62
CA GLU A 193 -9.86 4.15 -9.74
C GLU A 193 -9.40 4.18 -8.28
N LYS A 194 -8.64 3.17 -7.83
CA LYS A 194 -8.07 3.12 -6.47
C LYS A 194 -7.12 4.29 -6.21
N ASN A 195 -6.26 4.64 -7.17
CA ASN A 195 -5.37 5.80 -7.01
C ASN A 195 -6.12 7.14 -7.03
N GLU A 196 -7.19 7.28 -7.81
CA GLU A 196 -8.03 8.48 -7.75
C GLU A 196 -8.76 8.60 -6.40
N PHE A 197 -9.28 7.49 -5.88
CA PHE A 197 -9.89 7.42 -4.56
C PHE A 197 -8.90 7.84 -3.47
N LEU A 198 -7.68 7.29 -3.46
CA LEU A 198 -6.62 7.65 -2.53
C LEU A 198 -6.24 9.13 -2.61
N ARG A 199 -6.09 9.70 -3.83
CA ARG A 199 -5.79 11.13 -4.00
C ARG A 199 -6.83 12.02 -3.33
N LYS A 200 -8.12 11.69 -3.48
CA LYS A 200 -9.21 12.43 -2.81
C LYS A 200 -9.09 12.28 -1.29
N LEU A 201 -8.86 11.07 -0.78
CA LEU A 201 -8.70 10.84 0.66
C LEU A 201 -7.49 11.59 1.26
N TYR A 202 -6.34 11.63 0.60
CA TYR A 202 -5.20 12.43 1.05
C TYR A 202 -5.56 13.93 1.11
N GLN A 203 -6.27 14.45 0.10
CA GLN A 203 -6.76 15.83 0.13
C GLN A 203 -7.72 16.09 1.30
N ILE A 204 -8.59 15.14 1.65
CA ILE A 204 -9.45 15.23 2.84
C ILE A 204 -8.58 15.27 4.10
N LEU A 205 -7.60 14.36 4.23
CA LEU A 205 -6.71 14.29 5.38
C LEU A 205 -5.97 15.61 5.62
N TYR A 206 -5.40 16.22 4.57
CA TYR A 206 -4.63 17.46 4.68
C TYR A 206 -5.47 18.67 5.12
N ARG A 207 -6.80 18.64 4.94
CA ARG A 207 -7.68 19.68 5.50
C ARG A 207 -7.77 19.60 7.02
N TYR A 208 -7.60 18.40 7.60
CA TYR A 208 -7.74 18.17 9.03
C TYR A 208 -6.40 17.98 9.75
N ILE A 209 -5.31 17.81 9.01
CA ILE A 209 -3.94 17.75 9.53
C ILE A 209 -3.01 18.61 8.64
N PRO A 210 -3.19 19.96 8.61
CA PRO A 210 -2.56 20.82 7.62
C PRO A 210 -1.04 20.95 7.73
N GLU A 211 -0.46 20.76 8.93
CA GLU A 211 0.99 20.92 9.18
C GLU A 211 1.76 19.60 9.15
N CYS A 212 1.14 18.51 8.70
CA CYS A 212 1.85 17.24 8.55
C CYS A 212 2.93 17.30 7.46
N HIS A 213 3.96 16.47 7.62
CA HIS A 213 4.94 16.25 6.57
C HIS A 213 4.38 15.29 5.52
N VAL A 214 4.35 15.74 4.26
CA VAL A 214 3.90 14.93 3.13
C VAL A 214 5.11 14.38 2.38
N VAL A 215 5.18 13.06 2.23
CA VAL A 215 6.21 12.36 1.45
C VAL A 215 5.58 11.73 0.22
N LYS A 216 5.97 12.22 -0.96
CA LYS A 216 5.42 11.76 -2.23
C LYS A 216 6.20 10.56 -2.77
N LEU A 217 5.51 9.59 -3.36
CA LEU A 217 6.18 8.58 -4.17
C LEU A 217 6.73 9.21 -5.46
N PRO A 218 8.00 8.95 -5.82
CA PRO A 218 8.58 9.46 -7.05
C PRO A 218 7.84 8.96 -8.29
N ILE A 219 7.84 9.77 -9.34
CA ILE A 219 7.34 9.35 -10.66
C ILE A 219 8.04 8.06 -11.12
N PHE A 220 7.34 7.25 -11.91
CA PHE A 220 7.83 5.94 -12.39
C PHE A 220 8.19 4.95 -11.26
N THR A 221 7.53 5.04 -10.11
CA THR A 221 7.61 3.99 -9.08
C THR A 221 6.92 2.72 -9.58
N HIS A 222 7.61 1.58 -9.46
CA HIS A 222 7.13 0.27 -9.89
C HIS A 222 7.04 -0.69 -8.72
N SER A 223 6.16 -1.67 -8.84
CA SER A 223 6.16 -2.86 -7.98
C SER A 223 7.07 -3.95 -8.54
N VAL A 224 7.32 -5.01 -7.78
CA VAL A 224 8.16 -6.13 -8.21
C VAL A 224 7.56 -7.47 -7.78
N GLU A 225 7.60 -8.46 -8.67
CA GLU A 225 7.06 -9.80 -8.40
C GLU A 225 7.85 -10.59 -7.35
N THR A 226 9.16 -10.31 -7.23
CA THR A 226 10.05 -10.95 -6.25
C THR A 226 9.97 -10.33 -4.86
N HIS A 227 9.00 -9.45 -4.62
CA HIS A 227 8.85 -8.87 -3.31
C HIS A 227 8.59 -9.99 -2.28
N LEU A 228 9.18 -9.81 -1.10
CA LEU A 228 9.14 -10.72 0.03
C LEU A 228 7.75 -11.06 0.58
N ARG A 229 6.68 -10.42 0.07
CA ARG A 229 5.27 -10.70 0.37
C ARG A 229 4.49 -11.28 -0.82
N GLY A 230 5.17 -11.62 -1.90
CA GLY A 230 4.55 -12.02 -3.16
C GLY A 230 4.34 -10.83 -4.08
N GLU A 231 3.27 -10.88 -4.87
CA GLU A 231 2.97 -9.88 -5.89
C GLU A 231 1.76 -9.03 -5.49
N HIS A 232 1.93 -7.71 -5.44
CA HIS A 232 0.85 -6.75 -5.22
C HIS A 232 1.29 -5.36 -5.72
N PRO A 233 0.38 -4.49 -6.19
CA PRO A 233 0.76 -3.16 -6.68
C PRO A 233 1.39 -2.22 -5.63
N LEU A 234 1.31 -2.55 -4.34
CA LEU A 234 1.96 -1.83 -3.23
C LEU A 234 3.32 -2.40 -2.83
N TYR A 235 3.75 -3.50 -3.46
CA TYR A 235 5.01 -4.16 -3.17
C TYR A 235 6.09 -3.61 -4.08
N TYR A 236 6.62 -2.44 -3.69
CA TYR A 236 7.53 -1.65 -4.52
C TYR A 236 8.91 -2.29 -4.67
N THR A 237 9.68 -1.78 -5.64
CA THR A 237 11.11 -2.07 -5.73
C THR A 237 11.86 -1.61 -4.48
N GLU A 238 12.96 -2.28 -4.15
CA GLU A 238 13.86 -1.93 -3.04
C GLU A 238 14.30 -0.46 -3.07
N ASP A 239 14.63 0.07 -4.25
CA ASP A 239 15.01 1.48 -4.44
C ASP A 239 13.95 2.46 -3.93
N THR A 240 12.66 2.10 -4.02
CA THR A 240 11.57 2.93 -3.48
C THR A 240 11.62 3.01 -1.96
N TYR A 241 11.87 1.89 -1.28
CA TYR A 241 11.97 1.87 0.18
C TYR A 241 13.25 2.56 0.67
N ILE A 242 14.38 2.39 -0.04
CA ILE A 242 15.63 3.12 0.22
C ILE A 242 15.40 4.64 0.08
N TYR A 243 14.65 5.06 -0.94
CA TYR A 243 14.25 6.46 -1.11
C TYR A 243 13.42 6.96 0.08
N LEU A 244 12.37 6.24 0.46
CA LEU A 244 11.52 6.62 1.60
C LEU A 244 12.33 6.76 2.89
N ALA A 245 13.23 5.80 3.16
CA ALA A 245 14.12 5.86 4.31
C ALA A 245 15.02 7.10 4.28
N LYS A 246 15.61 7.45 3.13
CA LYS A 246 16.42 8.67 2.98
C LYS A 246 15.59 9.94 3.24
N VAL A 247 14.36 10.01 2.72
CA VAL A 247 13.47 11.14 2.95
C VAL A 247 13.17 11.32 4.42
N LEU A 248 12.80 10.24 5.13
CA LEU A 248 12.54 10.29 6.57
C LEU A 248 13.77 10.76 7.35
N ARG A 249 14.95 10.21 7.05
CA ARG A 249 16.20 10.62 7.70
C ARG A 249 16.56 12.08 7.43
N THR A 250 16.21 12.61 6.26
CA THR A 250 16.35 14.05 5.94
C THR A 250 15.34 14.89 6.72
N LEU A 251 14.07 14.48 6.79
CA LEU A 251 13.03 15.17 7.58
C LEU A 251 13.41 15.22 9.07
N PHE A 252 13.94 14.13 9.60
CA PHE A 252 14.42 14.02 10.97
C PHE A 252 15.79 14.69 11.21
N LYS A 253 16.31 15.43 10.22
CA LYS A 253 17.56 16.22 10.29
C LYS A 253 18.82 15.38 10.55
N GLU A 254 18.76 14.08 10.31
CA GLU A 254 19.91 13.17 10.42
C GLU A 254 20.81 13.29 9.19
N LEU A 255 20.22 13.26 8.00
CA LEU A 255 20.93 13.45 6.73
C LEU A 255 20.86 14.90 6.27
N LYS A 256 21.99 15.61 6.32
CA LYS A 256 22.13 17.01 5.85
C LYS A 256 22.58 17.15 4.39
N VAL A 257 22.63 16.04 3.66
CA VAL A 257 23.20 15.98 2.31
C VAL A 257 22.24 16.48 1.23
N ASN A 258 20.93 16.53 1.47
CA ASN A 258 19.96 16.95 0.45
C ASN A 258 18.63 17.44 1.03
N THR A 259 17.78 18.07 0.21
CA THR A 259 16.39 18.40 0.55
C THR A 259 15.43 17.28 0.13
N VAL A 260 14.26 17.19 0.74
CA VAL A 260 13.22 16.21 0.37
C VAL A 260 12.81 16.35 -1.11
N GLU A 261 12.67 17.59 -1.58
CA GLU A 261 12.33 17.88 -2.98
C GLU A 261 13.41 17.38 -3.95
N ASN A 262 14.69 17.61 -3.63
CA ASN A 262 15.78 17.13 -4.45
C ASN A 262 15.87 15.59 -4.45
N LEU A 263 15.66 14.94 -3.31
CA LEU A 263 15.60 13.48 -3.23
C LEU A 263 14.47 12.92 -4.12
N TYR A 264 13.30 13.57 -4.09
CA TYR A 264 12.16 13.20 -4.93
C TYR A 264 12.51 13.30 -6.42
N LEU A 265 13.11 14.43 -6.84
CA LEU A 265 13.53 14.63 -8.23
C LEU A 265 14.61 13.62 -8.64
N GLU A 266 15.65 13.44 -7.84
CA GLU A 266 16.75 12.51 -8.10
C GLU A 266 16.22 11.08 -8.28
N GLN A 267 15.37 10.62 -7.36
CA GLN A 267 14.78 9.29 -7.47
C GLN A 267 13.85 9.19 -8.68
N GLY A 268 13.07 10.22 -9.00
CA GLY A 268 12.26 10.27 -10.21
C GLY A 268 13.10 10.14 -11.50
N PHE A 269 14.28 10.76 -11.56
CA PHE A 269 15.21 10.60 -12.68
C PHE A 269 15.78 9.19 -12.75
N LYS A 270 16.17 8.59 -11.61
CA LYS A 270 16.63 7.20 -11.54
C LYS A 270 15.56 6.22 -12.02
N ASN A 271 14.34 6.36 -11.52
CA ASN A 271 13.20 5.54 -11.92
C ASN A 271 12.89 5.67 -13.42
N LYS A 272 12.98 6.89 -13.97
CA LYS A 272 12.80 7.12 -15.41
C LYS A 272 13.89 6.46 -16.24
N LEU A 273 15.15 6.53 -15.80
CA LEU A 273 16.26 5.84 -16.47
C LEU A 273 16.08 4.32 -16.39
N PHE A 274 15.77 3.80 -15.21
CA PHE A 274 15.48 2.38 -14.98
C PHE A 274 14.36 1.89 -15.92
N THR A 275 13.24 2.61 -15.97
CA THR A 275 12.12 2.33 -16.89
C THR A 275 12.56 2.25 -18.36
N ARG A 276 13.45 3.16 -18.79
CA ARG A 276 13.98 3.14 -20.16
C ARG A 276 14.85 1.93 -20.41
N VAL A 277 15.68 1.54 -19.45
CA VAL A 277 16.53 0.35 -19.55
C VAL A 277 15.68 -0.90 -19.67
N LEU A 278 14.67 -1.07 -18.81
CA LEU A 278 13.75 -2.23 -18.86
C LEU A 278 12.93 -2.30 -20.14
N ASN A 279 12.59 -1.16 -20.76
CA ASN A 279 11.93 -1.17 -22.08
C ASN A 279 12.92 -1.41 -23.23
N SER A 280 14.21 -1.13 -23.05
CA SER A 280 15.24 -1.32 -24.07
C SER A 280 15.74 -2.76 -24.18
N SER A 281 15.68 -3.55 -23.09
CA SER A 281 15.89 -5.00 -23.17
C SER A 281 14.83 -5.66 -24.07
N SER A 282 13.60 -5.15 -24.10
CA SER A 282 12.57 -5.54 -25.07
C SER A 282 12.93 -5.16 -26.52
N ILE A 283 13.69 -4.07 -26.72
CA ILE A 283 14.17 -3.69 -28.07
C ILE A 283 15.28 -4.65 -28.52
N ASN A 284 16.17 -5.06 -27.62
CA ASN A 284 17.21 -6.03 -27.90
C ASN A 284 16.63 -7.44 -28.20
N SER A 285 15.58 -7.84 -27.48
CA SER A 285 14.86 -9.09 -27.79
C SER A 285 14.10 -9.01 -29.12
N ILE A 286 13.55 -7.86 -29.50
CA ILE A 286 12.98 -7.64 -30.85
C ILE A 286 14.03 -7.80 -31.95
N ALA A 287 15.25 -7.30 -31.74
CA ALA A 287 16.35 -7.49 -32.68
C ALA A 287 16.74 -8.98 -32.81
N GLY A 288 16.72 -9.72 -31.70
CA GLY A 288 16.91 -11.19 -31.67
C GLY A 288 15.79 -11.93 -32.41
N MET A 289 14.53 -11.64 -32.10
CA MET A 289 13.35 -12.23 -32.75
C MET A 289 13.32 -11.95 -34.25
N LYS A 290 13.71 -10.75 -34.70
CA LYS A 290 13.83 -10.44 -36.14
C LYS A 290 14.88 -11.32 -36.84
N LYS A 291 15.99 -11.63 -36.18
CA LYS A 291 17.01 -12.55 -36.72
C LYS A 291 16.50 -13.98 -36.80
N GLU A 292 15.78 -14.45 -35.78
CA GLU A 292 15.17 -15.79 -35.79
C GLU A 292 14.09 -15.92 -36.86
N ILE A 293 13.20 -14.92 -37.01
CA ILE A 293 12.20 -14.90 -38.08
C ILE A 293 12.88 -14.93 -39.46
N ALA A 294 13.94 -14.15 -39.67
CA ALA A 294 14.68 -14.18 -40.93
C ALA A 294 15.34 -15.53 -41.20
N ALA A 295 15.87 -16.20 -40.17
CA ALA A 295 16.46 -17.53 -40.27
C ALA A 295 15.40 -18.60 -40.60
N LEU A 296 14.23 -18.55 -39.94
CA LEU A 296 13.10 -19.44 -40.20
C LEU A 296 12.53 -19.23 -41.61
N GLN A 297 12.37 -17.98 -42.05
CA GLN A 297 11.93 -17.67 -43.42
C GLN A 297 12.89 -18.24 -44.47
N LYS A 298 14.21 -18.18 -44.22
CA LYS A 298 15.21 -18.76 -45.10
C LYS A 298 15.09 -20.29 -45.15
N GLN A 299 14.93 -20.95 -44.00
CA GLN A 299 14.74 -22.40 -43.93
C GLN A 299 13.47 -22.86 -44.64
N VAL A 300 12.35 -22.16 -44.45
CA VAL A 300 11.08 -22.44 -45.16
C VAL A 300 11.28 -22.33 -46.67
N LYS A 301 11.96 -21.29 -47.15
CA LYS A 301 12.23 -21.10 -48.58
C LYS A 301 13.09 -22.22 -49.18
N GLU A 302 14.14 -22.63 -48.46
CA GLU A 302 15.01 -23.74 -48.88
C GLU A 302 14.25 -25.09 -48.90
N LEU A 303 13.37 -25.32 -47.94
CA LEU A 303 12.50 -26.50 -47.90
C LEU A 303 11.49 -26.51 -49.05
N SER A 304 10.85 -25.36 -49.35
CA SER A 304 9.91 -25.24 -50.45
C SER A 304 10.57 -25.51 -51.81
N GLN A 305 11.79 -25.00 -52.05
CA GLN A 305 12.53 -25.27 -53.29
C GLN A 305 12.88 -26.75 -53.44
N LYS A 306 13.32 -27.41 -52.36
CA LYS A 306 13.58 -28.86 -52.39
C LYS A 306 12.32 -29.68 -52.66
N LEU A 307 11.16 -29.22 -52.20
CA LEU A 307 9.89 -29.89 -52.47
C LEU A 307 9.46 -29.77 -53.94
N GLU A 308 9.73 -28.62 -54.57
CA GLU A 308 9.50 -28.41 -56.01
C GLU A 308 10.46 -29.22 -56.88
N GLU A 309 11.70 -29.46 -56.44
CA GLU A 309 12.67 -30.30 -57.16
C GLU A 309 12.34 -31.81 -57.10
N ILE A 310 11.50 -32.23 -56.15
CA ILE A 310 11.07 -33.62 -55.96
C ILE A 310 9.69 -33.91 -56.59
N SER A 311 8.95 -32.86 -56.96
CA SER A 311 7.62 -32.96 -57.62
C SER A 311 7.72 -32.91 -59.13
#